data_AF-A0A952D4V8-F1
#
_entry.id   AF-A0A952D4V8-F1
#
_cell.length_a   1.000
_cell.length_b   1.000
_cell.length_c   1.000
_cell.angle_alpha   90.00
_cell.angle_beta   90.00
_cell.angle_gamma   90.00
#
_symmetry.space_group_name_H-M   'P 1'
#
loop_
_entity.id
_entity.type
_entity.pdbx_description
1 polymer ?
#
loop_
_entity_poly.entity_id
_entity_poly.type
_entity_poly.pdbx_seq_one_letter_code
_entity_poly.pdbx_strand_id
1 'polypeptide(L)'
;MKHKALALVGALAVASASGAQTIFYDNIQGFNNWATKSYYAIRGTNDAVPVRHAQSWFSGQTGTVHEITVGLQNKGLGAGSGTMSLLAASGGLEPGALLESLTFPGTPVLDSTNSLTVSGFNTNVTAGQMYWVLIEADPASALAWKDRPDGLNSHQATQSGNPYGSWMTGSSMGRSLTVEGSVVPEPATITALAAGALALLRRRRSKPA
;
A
#
# COMPACT_ATOMS: atom_id res chain seq x y z
N MET A 1 -48.29 -33.69 26.51
CA MET A 1 -48.43 -32.78 25.34
C MET A 1 -47.44 -31.62 25.59
N LYS A 2 -46.13 -31.70 25.30
CA LYS A 2 -45.41 -31.70 24.02
C LYS A 2 -45.99 -30.74 22.97
N HIS A 3 -45.08 -30.00 22.31
CA HIS A 3 -45.23 -28.90 21.31
C HIS A 3 -45.00 -27.50 21.95
N LYS A 4 -44.05 -26.63 21.54
CA LYS A 4 -43.31 -26.46 20.28
C LYS A 4 -41.91 -25.84 20.50
N ALA A 5 -41.02 -26.11 19.54
CA ALA A 5 -39.65 -25.67 19.39
C ALA A 5 -39.51 -24.32 18.66
N LEU A 6 -38.24 -23.90 18.46
CA LEU A 6 -37.68 -22.82 17.61
C LEU A 6 -37.72 -21.40 18.19
N ALA A 7 -36.69 -20.54 18.09
CA ALA A 7 -35.62 -20.47 17.09
C ALA A 7 -34.34 -19.78 17.60
N LEU A 8 -33.19 -20.37 17.24
CA LEU A 8 -32.02 -19.75 16.60
C LEU A 8 -31.61 -18.32 17.06
N VAL A 9 -30.55 -18.24 17.88
CA VAL A 9 -29.71 -17.03 17.97
C VAL A 9 -28.34 -17.36 17.39
N GLY A 10 -28.32 -17.57 16.07
CA GLY A 10 -27.09 -17.56 15.28
C GLY A 10 -26.84 -16.14 14.79
N ALA A 11 -26.24 -15.30 15.62
CA ALA A 11 -25.74 -14.00 15.18
C ALA A 11 -24.25 -14.15 14.87
N LEU A 12 -23.93 -14.83 13.77
CA LEU A 12 -22.64 -14.66 13.11
C LEU A 12 -22.68 -13.29 12.45
N ALA A 13 -22.42 -12.24 13.22
CA ALA A 13 -22.27 -10.89 12.70
C ALA A 13 -20.92 -10.81 11.99
N VAL A 14 -20.86 -11.31 10.76
CA VAL A 14 -19.82 -10.87 9.81
C VAL A 14 -20.22 -9.46 9.42
N ALA A 15 -19.84 -8.50 10.26
CA ALA A 15 -19.91 -7.09 9.92
C ALA A 15 -18.77 -6.83 8.93
N SER A 16 -19.05 -6.98 7.63
CA SER A 16 -18.27 -6.34 6.60
C SER A 16 -18.46 -4.84 6.77
N ALA A 17 -17.61 -4.22 7.59
CA ALA A 17 -17.47 -2.78 7.53
C ALA A 17 -16.90 -2.47 6.14
N SER A 18 -17.73 -1.87 5.28
CA SER A 18 -17.19 -1.12 4.15
C SER A 18 -16.45 0.08 4.75
N GLY A 19 -15.16 -0.12 5.06
CA GLY A 19 -14.31 0.94 5.55
C GLY A 19 -14.17 1.99 4.45
N ALA A 20 -14.33 3.27 4.81
CA ALA A 20 -13.88 4.35 3.95
C ALA A 20 -12.38 4.15 3.63
N GLN A 21 -11.97 4.51 2.41
CA GLN A 21 -10.57 4.48 2.02
C GLN A 21 -9.74 5.27 3.05
N THR A 22 -8.78 4.58 3.65
CA THR A 22 -7.95 5.08 4.73
C THR A 22 -6.50 5.05 4.28
N ILE A 23 -5.76 6.10 4.59
CA ILE A 23 -4.34 6.20 4.31
C ILE A 23 -3.59 5.33 5.33
N PHE A 24 -2.86 4.33 4.85
CA PHE A 24 -2.01 3.47 5.68
C PHE A 24 -0.59 4.04 5.79
N TYR A 25 -0.16 4.78 4.77
CA TYR A 25 1.12 5.48 4.72
C TYR A 25 1.02 6.65 3.75
N ASP A 26 1.57 7.81 4.10
CA ASP A 26 1.69 8.94 3.17
C ASP A 26 2.95 9.74 3.48
N ASN A 27 3.83 9.84 2.49
CA ASN A 27 4.96 10.77 2.51
C ASN A 27 4.97 11.71 1.28
N ILE A 28 3.92 11.68 0.46
CA ILE A 28 3.69 12.63 -0.63
C ILE A 28 3.13 13.92 -0.06
N GLN A 29 2.26 13.83 0.98
CA GLN A 29 1.72 14.98 1.71
C GLN A 29 1.08 16.04 0.80
N GLY A 30 0.39 15.61 -0.27
CA GLY A 30 -0.25 16.50 -1.23
C GLY A 30 0.72 17.27 -2.16
N PHE A 31 2.01 16.94 -2.14
CA PHE A 31 2.98 17.55 -3.06
C PHE A 31 2.75 17.04 -4.49
N ASN A 32 2.60 17.97 -5.43
CA ASN A 32 2.24 17.69 -6.82
C ASN A 32 3.23 18.29 -7.84
N ASN A 33 4.29 18.97 -7.39
CA ASN A 33 5.25 19.63 -8.27
C ASN A 33 6.60 18.90 -8.36
N TRP A 34 6.61 17.71 -8.97
CA TRP A 34 7.79 16.82 -9.03
C TRP A 34 8.75 17.10 -10.19
N ALA A 35 8.51 18.17 -10.94
CA ALA A 35 9.25 18.48 -12.17
C ALA A 35 10.72 18.90 -11.93
N THR A 36 11.13 19.23 -10.70
CA THR A 36 12.42 19.89 -10.42
C THR A 36 13.31 19.22 -9.35
N LYS A 37 12.91 18.08 -8.76
CA LYS A 37 13.65 17.43 -7.65
C LYS A 37 14.43 16.18 -8.06
N SER A 38 15.40 15.83 -7.21
CA SER A 38 16.20 14.60 -7.25
C SER A 38 15.36 13.34 -7.46
N TYR A 39 15.95 12.34 -8.11
CA TYR A 39 15.27 11.11 -8.49
C TYR A 39 16.22 9.92 -8.52
N TYR A 40 15.65 8.72 -8.44
CA TYR A 40 16.32 7.46 -8.70
C TYR A 40 15.86 6.87 -10.04
N ALA A 41 16.82 6.51 -10.89
CA ALA A 41 16.53 5.96 -12.20
C ALA A 41 16.22 4.46 -12.12
N ILE A 42 15.04 4.08 -12.61
CA ILE A 42 14.64 2.69 -12.83
C ILE A 42 14.81 2.40 -14.31
N ARG A 43 15.46 1.29 -14.64
CA ARG A 43 15.83 0.95 -16.01
C ARG A 43 15.42 -0.49 -16.28
N GLY A 44 14.66 -0.67 -17.36
CA GLY A 44 14.26 -1.99 -17.82
C GLY A 44 15.44 -2.85 -18.22
N THR A 45 15.18 -4.14 -18.36
CA THR A 45 16.18 -5.18 -18.63
C THR A 45 16.89 -5.07 -20.00
N ASN A 46 16.42 -4.24 -20.93
CA ASN A 46 17.15 -3.95 -22.17
C ASN A 46 18.25 -2.88 -21.99
N ASP A 47 18.30 -2.17 -20.86
CA ASP A 47 19.40 -1.27 -20.54
C ASP A 47 20.68 -2.08 -20.26
N ALA A 48 21.85 -1.52 -20.59
CA ALA A 48 23.13 -2.17 -20.32
C ALA A 48 23.35 -2.45 -18.82
N VAL A 49 22.75 -1.64 -17.94
CA VAL A 49 22.73 -1.83 -16.50
C VAL A 49 21.29 -1.62 -16.00
N PRO A 50 20.46 -2.67 -15.99
CA PRO A 50 19.10 -2.54 -15.49
C PRO A 50 19.12 -2.25 -14.00
N VAL A 51 18.13 -1.49 -13.53
CA VAL A 51 18.05 -1.04 -12.13
C VAL A 51 16.59 -1.03 -11.71
N ARG A 52 16.32 -1.62 -10.54
CA ARG A 52 15.02 -1.53 -9.86
C ARG A 52 15.19 -1.12 -8.41
N HIS A 53 14.19 -0.46 -7.89
CA HIS A 53 14.22 0.14 -6.56
C HIS A 53 13.02 -0.29 -5.74
N ALA A 54 13.28 -0.58 -4.47
CA ALA A 54 12.26 -0.77 -3.46
C ALA A 54 12.42 0.25 -2.33
N GLN A 55 11.29 0.59 -1.72
CA GLN A 55 11.22 1.42 -0.53
C GLN A 55 10.38 0.76 0.54
N SER A 56 10.89 0.82 1.78
CA SER A 56 10.12 0.36 2.92
C SER A 56 9.10 1.40 3.39
N TRP A 57 8.05 0.90 4.00
CA TRP A 57 7.08 1.68 4.76
C TRP A 57 6.56 0.82 5.92
N PHE A 58 6.10 1.49 6.98
CA PHE A 58 5.42 0.83 8.09
C PHE A 58 3.93 1.11 7.97
N SER A 59 3.10 0.08 8.06
CA SER A 59 1.66 0.27 7.99
C SER A 59 1.14 0.95 9.25
N GLY A 60 0.48 2.09 9.11
CA GLY A 60 -0.20 2.74 10.23
C GLY A 60 -1.47 2.01 10.67
N GLN A 61 -2.00 1.09 9.85
CA GLN A 61 -3.29 0.43 10.05
C GLN A 61 -3.25 -1.07 9.69
N THR A 62 -4.18 -1.83 10.25
CA THR A 62 -4.45 -3.21 9.82
C THR A 62 -5.62 -3.20 8.84
N GLY A 63 -5.44 -3.79 7.68
CA GLY A 63 -6.45 -3.74 6.63
C GLY A 63 -5.99 -4.34 5.31
N THR A 64 -6.73 -4.06 4.25
CA THR A 64 -6.43 -4.48 2.89
C THR A 64 -5.98 -3.28 2.08
N VAL A 65 -4.80 -3.35 1.46
CA VAL A 65 -4.28 -2.34 0.53
C VAL A 65 -5.04 -2.45 -0.79
N HIS A 66 -5.52 -1.32 -1.30
CA HIS A 66 -6.25 -1.24 -2.58
C HIS A 66 -5.50 -0.44 -3.63
N GLU A 67 -4.84 0.64 -3.20
CA GLU A 67 -4.19 1.60 -4.09
C GLU A 67 -2.84 2.02 -3.54
N ILE A 68 -1.88 2.16 -4.45
CA ILE A 68 -0.56 2.69 -4.15
C ILE A 68 -0.26 3.80 -5.15
N THR A 69 0.10 4.97 -4.61
CA THR A 69 0.48 6.14 -5.40
C THR A 69 1.96 6.44 -5.20
N VAL A 70 2.68 6.68 -6.29
CA VAL A 70 4.11 7.06 -6.27
C VAL A 70 4.33 8.29 -7.15
N GLY A 71 5.35 9.08 -6.85
CA GLY A 71 5.83 10.11 -7.78
C GLY A 71 6.74 9.46 -8.80
N LEU A 72 6.25 9.28 -10.03
CA LEU A 72 6.93 8.55 -11.09
C LEU A 72 6.89 9.37 -12.38
N GLN A 73 7.99 9.37 -13.10
CA GLN A 73 8.13 10.08 -14.37
C GLN A 73 8.73 9.15 -15.43
N ASN A 74 8.22 9.20 -16.66
CA ASN A 74 8.86 8.56 -17.81
C ASN A 74 10.13 9.36 -18.20
N LYS A 75 11.27 8.68 -18.37
CA LYS A 75 12.53 9.30 -18.80
C LYS A 75 12.67 9.48 -20.32
N GLY A 76 11.60 9.26 -21.08
CA GLY A 76 11.58 9.38 -22.55
C GLY A 76 12.11 8.13 -23.27
N LEU A 77 12.17 6.97 -22.59
CA LEU A 77 12.50 5.68 -23.19
C LEU A 77 11.31 4.73 -23.05
N GLY A 78 10.89 4.15 -24.18
CA GLY A 78 9.74 3.26 -24.25
C GLY A 78 8.42 3.96 -23.88
N ALA A 79 7.39 3.16 -23.58
CA ALA A 79 6.10 3.67 -23.14
C ALA A 79 6.17 4.26 -21.72
N GLY A 80 7.15 3.87 -20.90
CA GLY A 80 7.16 4.18 -19.47
C GLY A 80 6.18 3.32 -18.68
N SER A 81 5.93 2.10 -19.14
CA SER A 81 5.18 1.06 -18.44
C SER A 81 6.08 0.23 -17.53
N GLY A 82 5.47 -0.55 -16.64
CA GLY A 82 6.20 -1.41 -15.70
C GLY A 82 5.29 -2.17 -14.75
N THR A 83 5.89 -2.64 -13.65
CA THR A 83 5.19 -3.32 -12.56
C THR A 83 5.42 -2.61 -11.23
N MET A 84 4.38 -2.60 -10.40
CA MET A 84 4.42 -2.19 -9.01
C MET A 84 4.11 -3.41 -8.16
N SER A 85 5.04 -3.73 -7.25
CA SER A 85 4.94 -4.92 -6.41
C SER A 85 4.96 -4.54 -4.95
N LEU A 86 4.11 -5.21 -4.17
CA LEU A 86 4.10 -5.15 -2.72
C LEU A 86 4.79 -6.41 -2.18
N LEU A 87 5.77 -6.21 -1.30
CA LEU A 87 6.56 -7.28 -0.70
C LEU A 87 6.51 -7.20 0.83
N ALA A 88 6.60 -8.35 1.49
CA ALA A 88 6.85 -8.44 2.92
C ALA A 88 8.29 -8.03 3.26
N ALA A 89 8.58 -7.79 4.52
CA ALA A 89 9.97 -7.73 5.00
C ALA A 89 10.56 -9.14 5.15
N SER A 90 11.87 -9.30 4.94
CA SER A 90 12.57 -10.59 5.15
C SER A 90 12.99 -10.86 6.61
N GLY A 91 12.71 -9.92 7.52
CA GLY A 91 13.24 -9.91 8.90
C GLY A 91 14.48 -9.02 9.07
N GLY A 92 15.01 -8.44 7.99
CA GLY A 92 16.04 -7.40 7.99
C GLY A 92 15.61 -6.12 7.25
N LEU A 93 16.58 -5.31 6.82
CA LEU A 93 16.35 -4.07 6.05
C LEU A 93 16.25 -4.29 4.53
N GLU A 94 15.81 -5.46 4.10
CA GLU A 94 15.64 -5.82 2.69
C GLU A 94 14.22 -6.33 2.38
N PRO A 95 13.76 -6.19 1.11
CA PRO A 95 12.53 -6.82 0.65
C PRO A 95 12.58 -8.34 0.76
N GLY A 96 11.49 -8.91 1.26
CA GLY A 96 11.26 -10.36 1.39
C GLY A 96 10.34 -10.90 0.30
N ALA A 97 9.41 -11.78 0.70
CA ALA A 97 8.51 -12.45 -0.23
C ALA A 97 7.57 -11.47 -0.96
N LEU A 98 7.34 -11.73 -2.25
CA LEU A 98 6.33 -11.04 -3.04
C LEU A 98 4.94 -11.37 -2.48
N LEU A 99 4.16 -10.34 -2.15
CA LEU A 99 2.77 -10.47 -1.73
C LEU A 99 1.84 -10.33 -2.94
N GLU A 100 2.06 -9.30 -3.74
CA GLU A 100 1.23 -9.00 -4.92
C GLU A 100 2.00 -8.11 -5.91
N SER A 101 1.65 -8.19 -7.19
CA SER A 101 2.24 -7.40 -8.26
C SER A 101 1.18 -7.02 -9.28
N LEU A 102 1.15 -5.75 -9.66
CA LEU A 102 0.24 -5.21 -10.68
C LEU A 102 1.05 -4.49 -11.75
N THR A 103 0.62 -4.60 -13.00
CA THR A 103 1.20 -3.85 -14.12
C THR A 103 0.56 -2.47 -14.22
N PHE A 104 1.31 -1.51 -14.75
CA PHE A 104 0.78 -0.20 -15.10
C PHE A 104 1.17 0.19 -16.53
N PRO A 105 0.26 0.81 -17.29
CA PRO A 105 0.55 1.27 -18.64
C PRO A 105 1.43 2.53 -18.61
N GLY A 106 2.17 2.74 -19.69
CA GLY A 106 2.99 3.93 -19.87
C GLY A 106 2.29 4.96 -20.76
N THR A 107 2.25 6.24 -20.35
CA THR A 107 1.62 7.42 -21.02
C THR A 107 0.19 7.22 -21.54
N PRO A 108 -0.80 8.04 -21.12
CA PRO A 108 -0.68 9.42 -20.61
C PRO A 108 -0.54 9.55 -19.08
N VAL A 109 -0.48 8.46 -18.32
CA VAL A 109 -0.53 8.52 -16.84
C VAL A 109 0.62 9.31 -16.19
N LEU A 110 1.75 9.49 -16.89
CA LEU A 110 2.98 10.07 -16.35
C LEU A 110 3.29 11.51 -16.79
N ASP A 111 2.40 12.21 -17.53
CA ASP A 111 2.78 13.41 -18.30
C ASP A 111 2.39 14.79 -17.73
N SER A 112 1.51 14.90 -16.73
CA SER A 112 1.09 16.22 -16.19
C SER A 112 1.34 16.45 -14.69
N THR A 113 1.31 15.39 -13.87
CA THR A 113 1.51 15.49 -12.41
C THR A 113 2.74 14.72 -11.93
N ASN A 114 3.44 13.96 -12.79
CA ASN A 114 4.54 13.06 -12.40
C ASN A 114 4.17 12.15 -11.22
N SER A 115 2.91 11.69 -11.17
CA SER A 115 2.40 10.76 -10.17
C SER A 115 1.68 9.61 -10.85
N LEU A 116 1.85 8.41 -10.32
CA LEU A 116 1.22 7.19 -10.78
C LEU A 116 0.47 6.56 -9.62
N THR A 117 -0.82 6.38 -9.77
CA THR A 117 -1.65 5.55 -8.88
C THR A 117 -1.91 4.21 -9.57
N VAL A 118 -1.60 3.12 -8.88
CA VAL A 118 -1.93 1.75 -9.29
C VAL A 118 -2.98 1.22 -8.31
N SER A 119 -4.15 0.91 -8.86
CA SER A 119 -5.31 0.40 -8.13
C SER A 119 -5.56 -1.08 -8.41
N GLY A 120 -6.21 -1.77 -7.48
CA GLY A 120 -6.63 -3.17 -7.64
C GLY A 120 -5.82 -4.16 -6.80
N PHE A 121 -4.99 -3.65 -5.87
CA PHE A 121 -4.38 -4.50 -4.86
C PHE A 121 -5.45 -5.12 -3.97
N ASN A 122 -5.15 -6.29 -3.43
CA ASN A 122 -6.01 -6.99 -2.46
C ASN A 122 -5.15 -7.68 -1.38
N THR A 123 -4.05 -7.04 -0.99
CA THR A 123 -3.11 -7.58 -0.01
C THR A 123 -3.45 -7.10 1.39
N ASN A 124 -3.58 -8.05 2.33
CA ASN A 124 -3.74 -7.74 3.74
C ASN A 124 -2.41 -7.32 4.39
N VAL A 125 -2.46 -6.23 5.13
CA VAL A 125 -1.35 -5.69 5.90
C VAL A 125 -1.74 -5.50 7.36
N THR A 126 -0.74 -5.52 8.24
CA THR A 126 -0.91 -5.41 9.69
C THR A 126 -0.26 -4.13 10.17
N ALA A 127 -0.94 -3.42 11.08
CA ALA A 127 -0.41 -2.21 11.71
C ALA A 127 0.94 -2.48 12.38
N GLY A 128 1.88 -1.55 12.23
CA GLY A 128 3.24 -1.61 12.78
C GLY A 128 4.19 -2.56 12.04
N GLN A 129 3.72 -3.34 11.06
CA GLN A 129 4.59 -4.18 10.24
C GLN A 129 5.23 -3.38 9.10
N MET A 130 6.45 -3.77 8.75
CA MET A 130 7.19 -3.21 7.62
C MET A 130 6.87 -3.96 6.33
N TYR A 131 6.61 -3.21 5.27
CA TYR A 131 6.39 -3.69 3.92
C TYR A 131 7.27 -2.92 2.95
N TRP A 132 7.36 -3.40 1.71
CA TRP A 132 8.14 -2.78 0.66
C TRP A 132 7.31 -2.58 -0.60
N VAL A 133 7.45 -1.42 -1.23
CA VAL A 133 6.98 -1.18 -2.59
C VAL A 133 8.17 -1.23 -3.52
N LEU A 134 8.12 -2.10 -4.53
CA LEU A 134 9.11 -2.24 -5.59
C LEU A 134 8.51 -1.73 -6.90
N ILE A 135 9.28 -0.92 -7.61
CA ILE A 135 8.96 -0.50 -8.97
C ILE A 135 10.00 -1.07 -9.92
N GLU A 136 9.51 -1.73 -10.96
CA GLU A 136 10.30 -2.26 -12.06
C GLU A 136 9.74 -1.70 -13.39
N ALA A 137 10.64 -1.21 -14.25
CA ALA A 137 10.24 -0.77 -15.59
C ALA A 137 10.19 -1.95 -16.55
N ASP A 138 9.29 -1.89 -17.52
CA ASP A 138 9.28 -2.85 -18.63
C ASP A 138 10.63 -2.86 -19.35
N PRO A 139 11.00 -3.95 -20.05
CA PRO A 139 12.34 -4.13 -20.59
C PRO A 139 12.89 -2.95 -21.40
N ALA A 140 12.06 -2.32 -22.23
CA ALA A 140 12.44 -1.19 -23.09
C ALA A 140 12.12 0.21 -22.49
N SER A 141 11.71 0.27 -21.21
CA SER A 141 11.26 1.49 -20.54
C SER A 141 12.30 2.00 -19.53
N ALA A 142 12.30 3.31 -19.31
CA ALA A 142 13.04 3.92 -18.20
C ALA A 142 12.18 4.92 -17.44
N LEU A 143 12.24 4.84 -16.11
CA LEU A 143 11.42 5.61 -15.19
C LEU A 143 12.30 6.35 -14.19
N ALA A 144 11.76 7.39 -13.58
CA ALA A 144 12.38 8.13 -12.50
C ALA A 144 11.42 8.15 -11.31
N TRP A 145 11.77 7.43 -10.23
CA TRP A 145 11.03 7.49 -8.97
C TRP A 145 11.53 8.70 -8.18
N LYS A 146 10.61 9.62 -7.93
CA LYS A 146 10.88 10.92 -7.35
C LYS A 146 11.08 10.82 -5.85
N ASP A 147 12.09 11.52 -5.37
CA ASP A 147 12.31 11.68 -3.94
C ASP A 147 11.18 12.46 -3.31
N ARG A 148 10.85 12.11 -2.07
CA ARG A 148 9.79 12.76 -1.31
C ARG A 148 10.15 14.21 -0.95
N PRO A 149 9.16 15.07 -0.69
CA PRO A 149 9.39 16.50 -0.54
C PRO A 149 9.96 16.90 0.82
N ASP A 150 9.68 16.09 1.87
CA ASP A 150 10.02 16.36 3.27
C ASP A 150 11.50 16.15 3.63
N GLY A 151 12.28 15.51 2.75
CA GLY A 151 13.70 15.24 2.93
C GLY A 151 14.05 14.21 4.01
N LEU A 152 13.08 13.52 4.59
CA LEU A 152 13.34 12.51 5.62
C LEU A 152 13.94 11.24 5.00
N ASN A 153 14.58 10.40 5.81
CA ASN A 153 15.16 9.13 5.36
C ASN A 153 14.17 7.95 5.48
N SER A 154 14.16 7.07 4.50
CA SER A 154 13.50 5.76 4.57
C SER A 154 14.48 4.66 4.20
N HIS A 155 14.20 3.41 4.60
CA HIS A 155 15.02 2.32 4.11
C HIS A 155 14.72 2.08 2.63
N GLN A 156 15.80 1.84 1.89
CA GLN A 156 15.77 1.62 0.46
C GLN A 156 16.55 0.36 0.14
N ALA A 157 16.09 -0.33 -0.89
CA ALA A 157 16.80 -1.46 -1.46
C ALA A 157 16.88 -1.27 -2.98
N THR A 158 18.04 -1.59 -3.54
CA THR A 158 18.29 -1.47 -4.98
C THR A 158 18.88 -2.77 -5.49
N GLN A 159 18.42 -3.20 -6.64
CA GLN A 159 19.10 -4.23 -7.43
C GLN A 159 19.51 -3.64 -8.76
N SER A 160 20.71 -3.99 -9.20
CA SER A 160 21.25 -3.57 -10.49
C SER A 160 22.05 -4.68 -11.16
N GLY A 161 22.22 -4.56 -12.47
CA GLY A 161 22.99 -5.50 -13.27
C GLY A 161 22.17 -6.69 -13.76
N ASN A 162 22.84 -7.59 -14.50
CA ASN A 162 22.15 -8.55 -15.35
C ASN A 162 21.31 -9.55 -14.53
N PRO A 163 20.12 -9.92 -15.02
CA PRO A 163 18.85 -10.14 -14.28
C PRO A 163 18.85 -9.86 -12.76
N TYR A 164 19.19 -8.64 -12.34
CA TYR A 164 19.16 -8.16 -10.96
C TYR A 164 20.00 -8.97 -9.96
N GLY A 165 21.11 -8.38 -9.47
CA GLY A 165 21.94 -8.96 -8.40
C GLY A 165 21.26 -8.98 -7.02
N SER A 166 22.03 -9.18 -5.94
CA SER A 166 21.52 -9.09 -4.56
C SER A 166 21.02 -7.68 -4.19
N TRP A 167 20.14 -7.59 -3.20
CA TRP A 167 19.68 -6.30 -2.66
C TRP A 167 20.85 -5.53 -2.05
N MET A 168 21.08 -4.32 -2.55
CA MET A 168 21.90 -3.31 -1.88
C MET A 168 20.97 -2.46 -1.03
N THR A 169 21.12 -2.53 0.29
CA THR A 169 20.25 -1.85 1.26
C THR A 169 20.94 -0.65 1.89
N GLY A 170 20.14 0.33 2.28
CA GLY A 170 20.64 1.53 2.95
C GLY A 170 19.51 2.44 3.37
N SER A 171 19.87 3.58 3.97
CA SER A 171 18.94 4.65 4.28
C SER A 171 19.34 5.89 3.50
N SER A 172 18.41 6.46 2.76
CA SER A 172 18.60 7.70 2.01
C SER A 172 17.27 8.47 1.98
N MET A 173 17.27 9.64 1.32
CA MET A 173 16.06 10.43 1.13
C MET A 173 14.95 9.54 0.57
N GLY A 174 13.86 9.41 1.32
CA GLY A 174 12.76 8.53 0.92
C GLY A 174 12.16 8.95 -0.41
N ARG A 175 11.52 8.02 -1.10
CA ARG A 175 10.78 8.25 -2.34
C ARG A 175 9.31 8.50 -2.03
N SER A 176 8.69 9.23 -2.92
CA SER A 176 7.27 9.56 -2.91
C SER A 176 6.41 8.29 -2.98
N LEU A 177 5.62 8.08 -1.94
CA LEU A 177 4.77 6.93 -1.73
C LEU A 177 3.57 7.29 -0.84
N THR A 178 2.38 6.93 -1.30
CA THR A 178 1.15 6.87 -0.54
C THR A 178 0.54 5.48 -0.71
N VAL A 179 0.10 4.88 0.38
CA VAL A 179 -0.55 3.57 0.40
C VAL A 179 -1.91 3.72 1.05
N GLU A 180 -2.94 3.27 0.36
CA GLU A 180 -4.33 3.43 0.79
C GLU A 180 -5.07 2.10 0.73
N GLY A 181 -6.03 1.95 1.64
CA GLY A 181 -6.72 0.69 1.82
C GLY A 181 -8.00 0.83 2.64
N SER A 182 -8.62 -0.29 2.97
CA SER A 182 -9.75 -0.35 3.90
C SER A 182 -9.32 -1.01 5.20
N VAL A 183 -9.62 -0.37 6.33
CA VAL A 183 -9.33 -0.92 7.65
C VAL A 183 -10.26 -2.07 8.00
N VAL A 184 -9.72 -3.08 8.70
CA VAL A 184 -10.54 -4.11 9.34
C VAL A 184 -10.89 -3.60 10.75
N PRO A 185 -12.17 -3.46 11.13
CA PRO A 185 -12.55 -3.00 12.45
C PRO A 185 -11.95 -3.90 13.53
N GLU A 186 -11.33 -3.30 14.53
CA GLU A 186 -10.78 -4.07 15.65
C GLU A 186 -11.91 -4.77 16.42
N PRO A 187 -11.69 -6.01 16.90
CA PRO A 187 -12.68 -6.75 17.69
C PRO A 187 -13.19 -5.97 18.92
N ALA A 188 -12.33 -5.12 19.49
CA ALA A 188 -12.67 -4.28 20.64
C ALA A 188 -13.72 -3.23 20.30
N THR A 189 -13.65 -2.60 19.11
CA THR A 189 -14.64 -1.61 18.65
C THR A 189 -16.01 -2.25 18.45
N ILE A 190 -16.03 -3.47 17.90
CA ILE A 190 -17.27 -4.25 17.73
C ILE A 190 -17.85 -4.62 19.09
N THR A 191 -17.00 -5.04 20.03
CA THR A 191 -17.42 -5.42 21.38
C THR A 191 -17.97 -4.23 22.15
N ALA A 192 -17.32 -3.06 22.06
CA ALA A 192 -17.79 -1.82 22.66
C ALA A 192 -19.13 -1.37 22.06
N LEU A 193 -19.29 -1.45 20.74
CA LEU A 193 -20.55 -1.14 20.06
C LEU A 193 -21.67 -2.10 20.49
N ALA A 194 -21.39 -3.40 20.53
CA ALA A 194 -22.32 -4.42 20.99
C ALA A 194 -22.73 -4.21 22.46
N ALA A 195 -21.77 -3.91 23.33
CA ALA A 195 -22.02 -3.59 24.73
C ALA A 195 -22.87 -2.32 24.88
N GLY A 196 -22.58 -1.28 24.11
CA GLY A 196 -23.37 -0.03 24.08
C GLY A 196 -24.81 -0.27 23.61
N ALA A 197 -25.01 -1.04 22.55
CA ALA A 197 -26.34 -1.39 22.04
C ALA A 197 -27.14 -2.23 23.07
N LEU A 198 -26.49 -3.19 23.73
CA LEU A 198 -27.11 -3.98 24.79
C LEU A 198 -27.50 -3.13 26.01
N ALA A 199 -26.66 -2.16 26.40
CA ALA A 199 -26.97 -1.23 27.48
C ALA A 199 -28.19 -0.35 27.14
N LEU A 200 -28.32 0.13 25.90
CA LEU A 200 -29.48 0.89 25.43
C LEU A 200 -30.76 0.06 25.40
N LEU A 201 -30.69 -1.20 24.95
CA LEU A 201 -31.82 -2.13 24.96
C LEU A 201 -32.28 -2.45 26.39
N ARG A 202 -31.34 -2.64 27.33
CA ARG A 202 -31.66 -2.83 28.74
C ARG A 202 -32.34 -1.61 29.35
N ARG A 203 -31.87 -0.40 29.02
CA ARG A 203 -32.46 0.87 29.50
C ARG A 203 -33.86 1.13 28.95
N ARG A 204 -34.15 0.70 27.71
CA ARG A 204 -35.49 0.79 27.13
C ARG A 204 -36.50 -0.15 27.80
N ARG A 205 -36.05 -1.32 28.26
CA ARG A 205 -36.89 -2.28 28.99
C ARG A 205 -37.18 -1.90 30.44
N SER A 206 -36.42 -0.96 31.02
CA SER A 206 -36.56 -0.57 32.43
C SER A 206 -37.39 0.70 32.66
N LYS A 207 -38.04 1.27 31.64
CA LYS A 207 -39.06 2.31 31.86
C LYS A 207 -40.43 1.61 32.05
N PRO A 208 -41.02 1.63 33.26
CA PRO A 208 -42.41 1.21 33.45
C PRO A 208 -43.34 2.20 32.74
N ALA A 209 -44.40 1.67 32.14
CA ALA A 209 -45.54 2.44 31.66
C ALA A 209 -46.33 3.03 32.84
#